data_AF-A0A832Z566-F1
#
_entry.id   AF-A0A832Z566-F1
#
_cell.length_a   1.000
_cell.length_b   1.000
_cell.length_c   1.000
_cell.angle_alpha   90.00
_cell.angle_beta   90.00
_cell.angle_gamma   90.00
#
_symmetry.space_group_name_H-M   'P 1'
#
loop_
_entity.id
_entity.type
_entity.pdbx_description
1 polymer ?
#
loop_
_entity_poly.entity_id
_entity_poly.type
_entity_poly.pdbx_seq_one_letter_code
_entity_poly.pdbx_strand_id
1 'polypeptide(L)' 'MGGKHGKYAYVLREDGWYVKVRVLKSRDEKDPSRYIVVGVKTRKPPLTFPILKIEELPAEVQEQIRRV' A
#
# COMPACT_ATOMS: atom_id res chain seq x y z
N MET A 1 -4.98 -16.99 18.77
CA MET A 1 -5.61 -15.84 18.09
C MET A 1 -4.55 -15.08 17.28
N GLY A 2 -4.37 -15.41 16.00
CA GLY A 2 -3.27 -14.87 15.17
C GLY A 2 -3.72 -13.66 14.35
N GLY A 3 -3.68 -12.48 14.96
CA GLY A 3 -4.12 -11.23 14.33
C GLY A 3 -3.39 -10.98 13.01
N LYS A 4 -4.14 -10.71 11.94
CA LYS A 4 -3.66 -10.32 10.60
C LYS A 4 -2.98 -8.92 10.60
N HIS A 5 -2.36 -8.51 11.70
CA HIS A 5 -1.61 -7.25 11.79
C HIS A 5 -0.31 -7.37 10.98
N GLY A 6 -0.04 -6.37 10.14
CA GLY A 6 1.14 -6.31 9.28
C GLY A 6 0.97 -6.87 7.87
N LYS A 7 -0.24 -7.24 7.45
CA LYS A 7 -0.53 -7.64 6.04
C LYS A 7 -0.96 -6.47 5.16
N TYR A 8 -1.33 -5.34 5.73
CA TYR A 8 -1.79 -4.16 4.99
C TYR A 8 -0.97 -2.93 5.37
N ALA A 9 -0.88 -2.02 4.42
CA ALA A 9 -0.31 -0.68 4.57
C ALA A 9 -1.20 0.32 3.82
N TYR A 10 -0.96 1.59 4.06
CA TYR A 10 -1.51 2.69 3.26
C TYR A 10 -0.40 3.34 2.46
N VAL A 11 -0.67 3.68 1.21
CA VAL A 11 0.28 4.39 0.35
C VAL A 11 -0.16 5.83 0.24
N LEU A 12 0.70 6.75 0.67
CA LEU A 12 0.51 8.19 0.50
C LEU A 12 0.76 8.56 -0.96
N ARG A 13 -0.24 9.18 -1.58
CA ARG A 13 -0.17 9.77 -2.91
C ARG A 13 0.19 11.25 -2.85
N GLU A 14 0.62 11.76 -3.99
CA GLU A 14 0.96 13.17 -4.23
C GLU A 14 -0.24 14.12 -3.99
N ASP A 15 -1.47 13.63 -4.17
CA ASP A 15 -2.72 14.39 -3.94
C ASP A 15 -3.18 14.41 -2.47
N GLY A 16 -2.34 13.90 -1.55
CA GLY A 16 -2.63 13.85 -0.11
C GLY A 16 -3.61 12.75 0.31
N TRP A 17 -3.98 11.86 -0.60
CA TRP A 17 -4.82 10.71 -0.28
C TRP A 17 -4.01 9.44 -0.03
N TYR A 18 -4.64 8.51 0.68
CA TYR A 18 -4.06 7.23 1.02
C TYR A 18 -4.82 6.10 0.35
N VAL A 19 -4.08 5.17 -0.27
CA VAL A 19 -4.65 3.96 -0.88
C VAL A 19 -4.24 2.75 -0.07
N LYS A 20 -5.23 1.92 0.30
CA LYS A 20 -4.98 0.70 1.05
C LYS A 20 -4.38 -0.36 0.14
N VAL A 21 -3.25 -0.93 0.55
CA VAL A 21 -2.56 -2.02 -0.15
C VAL A 21 -2.33 -3.19 0.79
N ARG A 22 -2.36 -4.40 0.25
CA ARG A 22 -1.89 -5.60 0.94
C ARG A 22 -0.43 -5.83 0.58
N VAL A 23 0.40 -6.15 1.58
CA VAL A 23 1.83 -6.43 1.44
C VAL A 23 2.07 -7.92 1.69
N LEU A 24 2.59 -8.61 0.68
CA LEU A 24 2.95 -10.03 0.74
C LEU A 24 4.41 -10.18 1.17
N LYS A 25 4.63 -10.41 2.47
CA LYS A 25 5.98 -10.51 3.06
C LYS A 25 6.84 -11.66 2.52
N SER A 26 6.26 -12.63 1.83
CA SER A 26 6.99 -13.73 1.18
C SER A 26 7.60 -13.34 -0.17
N ARG A 27 7.32 -12.13 -0.67
CA ARG A 27 7.84 -11.61 -1.94
C ARG A 27 8.93 -10.57 -1.69
N ASP A 28 9.84 -10.49 -2.64
CA ASP A 28 10.94 -9.54 -2.64
C ASP A 28 10.43 -8.08 -2.65
N GLU A 29 11.21 -7.17 -2.08
CA GLU A 29 10.80 -5.76 -1.95
C GLU A 29 10.65 -5.06 -3.30
N LYS A 30 11.44 -5.51 -4.28
CA LYS A 30 11.44 -5.00 -5.66
C LYS A 30 10.41 -5.68 -6.55
N ASP A 31 9.80 -6.79 -6.11
CA ASP A 31 8.77 -7.49 -6.87
C ASP A 31 7.45 -6.70 -6.80
N PRO A 32 6.89 -6.22 -7.93
CA PRO A 32 5.63 -5.46 -7.93
C PRO A 32 4.47 -6.29 -7.37
N SER A 33 4.50 -7.61 -7.57
CA SER A 33 3.49 -8.54 -7.08
C SER A 33 3.47 -8.61 -5.54
N ARG A 34 4.48 -8.09 -4.83
CA ARG A 34 4.45 -7.93 -3.36
C ARG A 34 3.26 -7.08 -2.90
N TYR A 35 2.79 -6.16 -3.74
CA TYR A 35 1.75 -5.20 -3.40
C TYR A 35 0.46 -5.53 -4.15
N ILE A 36 -0.64 -5.67 -3.42
CA ILE A 36 -1.97 -5.83 -4.01
C ILE A 36 -2.80 -4.62 -3.63
N VAL A 37 -3.18 -3.82 -4.63
CA VAL A 37 -4.01 -2.64 -4.44
C VAL A 37 -5.44 -3.05 -4.13
N VAL A 38 -5.99 -2.60 -2.99
CA VAL A 38 -7.34 -2.97 -2.54
C VAL A 38 -8.40 -1.98 -3.04
N GLY A 39 -7.99 -0.88 -3.68
CA GLY A 39 -8.89 0.11 -4.30
C GLY A 39 -9.57 1.08 -3.32
N VAL A 40 -9.36 0.94 -2.01
CA VAL A 40 -9.97 1.82 -1.01
C VAL A 40 -9.08 3.06 -0.79
N LYS A 41 -9.62 4.24 -1.13
CA LYS A 41 -8.98 5.55 -0.95
C LYS A 41 -9.55 6.25 0.30
N THR A 42 -8.69 6.83 1.14
CA THR A 42 -9.09 7.58 2.35
C THR A 42 -8.18 8.79 2.58
N ARG A 43 -8.69 9.86 3.20
CA ARG A 43 -7.88 11.00 3.66
C ARG A 43 -7.34 10.81 5.08
N LYS A 44 -7.94 9.90 5.84
CA LYS A 44 -7.63 9.66 7.26
C LYS A 44 -7.40 8.17 7.46
N PRO A 45 -6.22 7.64 7.10
CA PRO A 45 -5.90 6.24 7.35
C PRO A 45 -5.82 6.00 8.86
N PRO A 46 -6.20 4.83 9.36
CA PRO A 46 -5.99 4.50 10.77
C PRO A 46 -4.48 4.53 11.10
N LEU A 47 -4.12 5.20 12.19
CA LEU A 47 -2.73 5.43 12.62
C LEU A 47 -1.96 4.14 12.96
N THR A 48 -2.67 3.03 13.12
CA THR A 48 -2.09 1.72 13.47
C THR A 48 -1.47 1.00 12.27
N PHE A 49 -1.69 1.46 11.04
CA PHE A 49 -1.15 0.84 9.84
C PHE A 49 0.10 1.57 9.34
N PRO A 50 1.10 0.84 8.81
CA PRO A 50 2.25 1.46 8.15
C PRO A 50 1.81 2.34 6.98
N ILE A 51 2.49 3.48 6.83
CA ILE A 51 2.35 4.36 5.67
C ILE A 51 3.61 4.23 4.83
N LEU A 52 3.44 3.97 3.53
CA LEU A 52 4.50 3.94 2.53
C LEU A 52 4.36 5.17 1.63
N LYS A 53 5.47 5.76 1.18
CA LYS A 53 5.41 6.77 0.12
C LYS A 53 5.27 6.07 -1.24
N ILE A 54 4.50 6.65 -2.15
CA ILE A 54 4.34 6.08 -3.49
C ILE A 54 5.68 5.90 -4.22
N GLU A 55 6.64 6.80 -3.99
CA GLU A 55 7.96 6.80 -4.61
C GLU A 55 8.84 5.59 -4.22
N GLU A 56 8.56 4.97 -3.07
CA GLU A 56 9.30 3.81 -2.56
C GLU A 56 8.82 2.48 -3.19
N LEU A 57 7.73 2.51 -3.96
CA LEU A 57 7.13 1.33 -4.57
C LEU A 57 7.67 1.10 -5.98
N PRO A 58 7.66 -0.17 -6.46
CA PRO A 58 7.96 -0.46 -7.87
C PRO A 58 7.06 0.33 -8.83
N ALA A 59 7.61 0.77 -9.96
CA ALA A 59 6.93 1.66 -10.91
C ALA A 59 5.53 1.17 -11.33
N GLU A 60 5.39 -0.14 -11.57
CA GLU A 60 4.12 -0.75 -11.93
C GLU A 60 3.04 -0.56 -10.85
N VAL A 61 3.41 -0.69 -9.57
CA VAL A 61 2.51 -0.50 -8.44
C VAL A 61 2.12 0.98 -8.30
N GLN A 62 3.06 1.89 -8.57
CA GLN A 62 2.78 3.33 -8.57
C GLN A 62 1.69 3.68 -9.60
N GLU A 63 1.81 3.16 -10.82
CA GLU A 63 0.79 3.34 -11.86
C GLU A 63 -0.58 2.78 -11.43
N GLN A 64 -0.61 1.58 -10.86
CA GLN A 64 -1.87 0.99 -10.37
C GLN A 64 -2.53 1.88 -9.31
N ILE A 65 -1.75 2.43 -8.37
CA ILE A 65 -2.26 3.30 -7.31
C ILE A 65 -2.75 4.65 -7.85
N ARG A 66 -2.09 5.21 -8.87
CA ARG A 66 -2.51 6.47 -9.51
C ARG A 66 -3.84 6.34 -10.24
N ARG A 67 -4.17 5.14 -10.74
CA ARG A 67 -5.43 4.82 -11.45
C ARG A 67 -6.63 4.60 -10.53
N VAL A 68 -6.42 4.43 -9.21
CA VAL A 68 -7.48 4.35 -8.18
C VAL A 68 -7.97 5.75 -7.83
#